data_AF-A0A444UGC6-F1
#
_entry.id   AF-A0A444UGC6-F1
#
_cell.length_a   1.000
_cell.length_b   1.000
_cell.length_c   1.000
_cell.angle_alpha   90.00
_cell.angle_beta   90.00
_cell.angle_gamma   90.00
#
_symmetry.space_group_name_H-M   'P 1'
#
loop_
_entity.id
_entity.type
_entity.pdbx_description
1 polymer ?
#
loop_
_entity_poly.entity_id
_entity_poly.type
_entity_poly.pdbx_seq_one_letter_code
_entity_poly.pdbx_strand_id
1 'polypeptide(L)'
;PVMPCEVKDRFLLLYGSQCGQAQAIAEEICEKASEHKFVADVCCMSQQEKYNLEKETSPVVIVVSTTGDGEPPDTAIKFVKSIRAKALPPDHFAHLRYALLGLGDSNYTNFCNGGKTIDRCLQELGAQRFYATGHADDGVGEKQRQENPDFHFGETWLFFGCRHKDKDFLFSDAKNMAKDVNEALIDIVGKELQIDKLEAMNVVAGLRDKKCYLQDIWG
;
A
#
# COMPACT_ATOMS: atom_id res chain seq x y z
N PRO A 1 -36.99 -5.27 -20.56
CA PRO A 1 -36.42 -4.23 -19.68
C PRO A 1 -34.89 -4.38 -19.62
N VAL A 2 -34.16 -3.51 -20.33
CA VAL A 2 -32.72 -3.38 -20.15
C VAL A 2 -32.49 -2.82 -18.74
N MET A 3 -31.82 -3.60 -17.89
CA MET A 3 -31.38 -3.13 -16.58
C MET A 3 -30.45 -1.92 -16.78
N PRO A 4 -30.53 -0.86 -15.96
CA PRO A 4 -29.56 0.22 -16.03
C PRO A 4 -28.15 -0.38 -15.86
N CYS A 5 -27.26 -0.14 -16.82
CA CYS A 5 -25.87 -0.53 -16.71
C CYS A 5 -25.28 0.22 -15.51
N GLU A 6 -25.05 -0.47 -14.39
CA GLU A 6 -24.41 0.13 -13.21
C GLU A 6 -23.05 0.68 -13.64
N VAL A 7 -22.90 2.01 -13.64
CA VAL A 7 -21.63 2.66 -13.97
C VAL A 7 -20.66 2.38 -12.82
N LYS A 8 -19.76 1.41 -13.01
CA LYS A 8 -18.69 1.13 -12.05
C LYS A 8 -17.59 2.17 -12.19
N ASP A 9 -17.11 2.70 -11.07
CA ASP A 9 -16.01 3.65 -11.04
C ASP A 9 -14.69 2.95 -11.42
N ARG A 10 -14.03 3.43 -12.47
CA ARG A 10 -12.81 2.83 -13.02
C ARG A 10 -11.55 3.48 -12.46
N PHE A 11 -10.49 2.71 -12.29
CA PHE A 11 -9.13 3.22 -12.10
C PHE A 11 -8.12 2.38 -12.89
N LEU A 12 -6.99 3.00 -13.26
CA LEU A 12 -5.87 2.31 -13.90
C LEU A 12 -4.92 1.79 -12.82
N LEU A 13 -4.53 0.51 -12.89
CA LEU A 13 -3.61 -0.10 -11.94
C LEU A 13 -2.32 -0.52 -12.66
N LEU A 14 -1.24 0.23 -12.46
CA LEU A 14 0.05 -0.03 -13.06
C LEU A 14 0.95 -0.81 -12.09
N TYR A 15 1.55 -1.90 -12.56
CA TYR A 15 2.55 -2.63 -11.78
C TYR A 15 3.92 -2.73 -12.45
N GLY A 16 4.97 -2.64 -11.63
CA GLY A 16 6.35 -2.91 -12.01
C GLY A 16 6.96 -3.97 -11.08
N SER A 17 7.26 -5.14 -11.62
CA SER A 17 7.71 -6.31 -10.84
C SER A 17 8.92 -6.99 -11.48
N GLN A 18 9.85 -7.46 -10.64
CA GLN A 18 10.93 -8.37 -11.07
C GLN A 18 10.53 -9.84 -10.85
N CYS A 19 10.09 -10.17 -9.63
CA CYS A 19 9.82 -11.54 -9.18
C CYS A 19 8.33 -11.82 -8.94
N GLY A 20 7.42 -11.02 -9.52
CA GLY A 20 5.97 -11.24 -9.43
C GLY A 20 5.26 -10.63 -8.21
N GLN A 21 5.96 -10.22 -7.14
CA GLN A 21 5.33 -9.68 -5.92
C GLN A 21 4.42 -8.46 -6.17
N ALA A 22 4.92 -7.45 -6.90
CA ALA A 22 4.12 -6.28 -7.25
C ALA A 22 2.94 -6.59 -8.18
N GLN A 23 3.05 -7.67 -8.97
CA GLN A 23 1.97 -8.12 -9.84
C GLN A 23 0.88 -8.81 -9.02
N ALA A 24 1.24 -9.72 -8.12
CA ALA A 24 0.29 -10.42 -7.24
C ALA A 24 -0.52 -9.43 -6.40
N ILE A 25 0.15 -8.42 -5.82
CA ILE A 25 -0.52 -7.33 -5.09
C ILE A 25 -1.50 -6.56 -5.99
N ALA A 26 -1.11 -6.28 -7.24
CA ALA A 26 -1.98 -5.58 -8.18
C ALA A 26 -3.21 -6.42 -8.56
N GLU A 27 -3.03 -7.72 -8.80
CA GLU A 27 -4.12 -8.65 -9.11
C GLU A 27 -5.10 -8.75 -7.92
N GLU A 28 -4.61 -8.83 -6.69
CA GLU A 28 -5.48 -8.85 -5.50
C GLU A 28 -6.21 -7.52 -5.29
N ILE A 29 -5.57 -6.37 -5.56
CA ILE A 29 -6.25 -5.06 -5.53
C ILE A 29 -7.41 -5.04 -6.53
N CYS A 30 -7.24 -5.65 -7.71
CA CYS A 30 -8.30 -5.77 -8.73
C CYS A 30 -9.45 -6.66 -8.26
N GLU A 31 -9.15 -7.80 -7.64
CA GLU A 31 -10.16 -8.71 -7.08
C GLU A 31 -10.99 -8.00 -6.01
N LYS A 32 -10.34 -7.37 -5.02
CA LYS A 32 -11.01 -6.60 -3.96
C LYS A 32 -11.78 -5.39 -4.50
N ALA A 33 -11.25 -4.70 -5.52
CA ALA A 33 -11.95 -3.59 -6.15
C ALA A 33 -13.32 -4.00 -6.70
N SER A 34 -13.42 -5.20 -7.26
CA SER A 34 -14.66 -5.74 -7.83
C SER A 34 -15.75 -5.95 -6.76
N GLU A 35 -15.35 -6.34 -5.55
CA GLU A 35 -16.27 -6.47 -4.39
C GLU A 35 -16.83 -5.11 -3.94
N HIS A 36 -16.07 -4.04 -4.15
CA HIS A 36 -16.41 -2.68 -3.77
C HIS A 36 -16.99 -1.84 -4.93
N LYS A 37 -17.47 -2.48 -6.00
CA LYS A 37 -18.05 -1.84 -7.19
C LYS A 37 -17.09 -0.96 -8.01
N PHE A 38 -15.78 -1.13 -7.85
CA PHE A 38 -14.78 -0.52 -8.71
C PHE A 38 -14.36 -1.48 -9.84
N VAL A 39 -13.80 -0.92 -10.92
CA VAL A 39 -13.14 -1.68 -11.99
C VAL A 39 -11.69 -1.23 -12.10
N ALA A 40 -10.76 -2.17 -11.92
CA ALA A 40 -9.34 -1.92 -12.06
C ALA A 40 -8.84 -2.42 -13.42
N ASP A 41 -8.30 -1.52 -14.23
CA ASP A 41 -7.59 -1.91 -15.46
C ASP A 41 -6.13 -2.19 -15.12
N VAL A 42 -5.80 -3.46 -14.92
CA VAL A 42 -4.46 -3.88 -14.51
C VAL A 42 -3.52 -3.97 -15.70
N CYS A 43 -2.41 -3.23 -15.67
CA CYS A 43 -1.40 -3.20 -16.73
C CYS A 43 0.01 -3.28 -16.14
N CYS A 44 0.87 -4.08 -16.79
CA CYS A 44 2.31 -4.01 -16.53
C CYS A 44 2.87 -2.70 -17.11
N MET A 45 3.77 -2.03 -16.40
CA MET A 45 4.43 -0.79 -16.85
C MET A 45 5.22 -0.95 -18.16
N SER A 46 5.56 -2.18 -18.56
CA SER A 46 6.24 -2.44 -19.83
C SER A 46 5.29 -2.50 -21.03
N GLN A 47 3.98 -2.64 -20.80
CA GLN A 47 2.92 -2.78 -21.80
C GLN A 47 2.32 -1.41 -22.15
N GLN A 48 3.16 -0.47 -22.60
CA GLN A 48 2.78 0.92 -22.90
C GLN A 48 1.75 1.05 -24.04
N GLU A 49 1.50 -0.02 -24.78
CA GLU A 49 0.42 -0.12 -25.77
C GLU A 49 -0.98 -0.29 -25.14
N LYS A 50 -1.06 -0.70 -23.87
CA LYS A 50 -2.34 -0.99 -23.19
C LYS A 50 -2.87 0.16 -22.34
N TYR A 51 -2.06 1.18 -22.09
CA TYR A 51 -2.44 2.34 -21.29
C TYR A 51 -1.80 3.62 -21.83
N ASN A 52 -2.39 4.77 -21.51
CA ASN A 52 -1.85 6.05 -21.95
C ASN A 52 -2.10 7.13 -20.88
N LEU A 53 -1.06 7.47 -20.12
CA LEU A 53 -1.13 8.49 -19.07
C LEU A 53 -1.46 9.90 -19.59
N GLU A 54 -1.11 10.23 -20.83
CA GLU A 54 -1.42 11.54 -21.43
C GLU A 54 -2.93 11.77 -21.55
N LYS A 55 -3.69 10.69 -21.75
CA LYS A 55 -5.14 10.72 -21.96
C LYS A 55 -5.92 10.16 -20.78
N GLU A 56 -5.21 9.73 -19.73
CA GLU A 56 -5.84 9.09 -18.59
C GLU A 56 -6.58 10.14 -17.74
N THR A 57 -7.85 9.89 -17.46
CA THR A 57 -8.73 10.77 -16.68
C THR A 57 -9.19 10.10 -15.39
N SER A 58 -9.07 8.79 -15.32
CA SER A 58 -9.35 7.99 -14.13
C SER A 58 -8.18 8.05 -13.15
N PRO A 59 -8.40 7.82 -11.85
CA PRO A 59 -7.30 7.69 -10.89
C PRO A 59 -6.33 6.57 -11.30
N VAL A 60 -5.04 6.76 -10.99
CA VAL A 60 -3.99 5.78 -11.24
C VAL A 60 -3.47 5.22 -9.92
N VAL A 61 -3.45 3.90 -9.78
CA VAL A 61 -2.81 3.21 -8.65
C VAL A 61 -1.54 2.56 -9.19
N ILE A 62 -0.43 2.73 -8.47
CA ILE A 62 0.89 2.25 -8.88
C ILE A 62 1.42 1.29 -7.83
N VAL A 63 1.85 0.09 -8.24
CA VAL A 63 2.54 -0.88 -7.38
C VAL A 63 3.88 -1.23 -8.00
N VAL A 64 4.98 -0.90 -7.34
CA VAL A 64 6.31 -1.05 -7.96
C VAL A 64 7.34 -1.57 -6.96
N SER A 65 8.03 -2.64 -7.36
CA SER A 65 9.17 -3.17 -6.61
C SER A 65 10.45 -2.35 -6.82
N THR A 66 11.47 -2.64 -6.03
CA THR A 66 12.81 -2.09 -6.17
C THR A 66 13.79 -3.25 -6.35
N THR A 67 14.76 -3.11 -7.25
CA THR A 67 15.76 -4.15 -7.56
C THR A 67 17.18 -3.67 -7.32
N GLY A 68 18.07 -4.61 -6.99
CA GLY A 68 19.51 -4.37 -6.86
C GLY A 68 19.83 -3.17 -5.97
N ASP A 69 20.61 -2.22 -6.51
CA ASP A 69 21.07 -1.02 -5.82
C ASP A 69 20.00 0.10 -5.75
N GLY A 70 18.71 -0.22 -5.74
CA GLY A 70 17.64 0.78 -5.63
C GLY A 70 16.99 1.21 -6.94
N GLU A 71 17.23 0.47 -8.02
CA GLU A 71 16.62 0.76 -9.33
C GLU A 71 15.19 0.21 -9.42
N PRO A 72 14.33 0.74 -10.31
CA PRO A 72 13.08 0.09 -10.66
C PRO A 72 13.34 -1.25 -11.39
N PRO A 73 12.42 -2.22 -11.33
CA PRO A 73 12.54 -3.49 -12.04
C PRO A 73 12.55 -3.31 -13.55
N ASP A 74 13.02 -4.32 -14.28
CA ASP A 74 13.13 -4.28 -15.75
C ASP A 74 11.80 -3.90 -16.43
N THR A 75 10.69 -4.34 -15.85
CA THR A 75 9.33 -4.07 -16.31
C THR A 75 8.90 -2.60 -16.14
N ALA A 76 9.62 -1.81 -15.35
CA ALA A 76 9.33 -0.39 -15.09
C ALA A 76 10.37 0.57 -15.68
N ILE A 77 11.54 0.10 -16.15
CA ILE A 77 12.63 0.97 -16.63
C ILE A 77 12.17 1.92 -17.74
N LYS A 78 11.43 1.43 -18.74
CA LYS A 78 10.96 2.27 -19.86
C LYS A 78 9.98 3.35 -19.39
N PHE A 79 9.09 2.99 -18.48
CA PHE A 79 8.14 3.92 -17.85
C PHE A 79 8.87 5.00 -17.04
N VAL A 80 9.83 4.62 -16.22
CA VAL A 80 10.62 5.58 -15.43
C VAL A 80 11.41 6.52 -16.34
N LYS A 81 11.96 6.01 -17.45
CA LYS A 81 12.63 6.85 -18.45
C LYS A 81 11.70 7.85 -19.12
N SER A 82 10.45 7.46 -19.45
CA SER A 82 9.50 8.37 -20.08
C SER A 82 9.10 9.51 -19.14
N ILE A 83 8.84 9.23 -17.86
CA ILE A 83 8.45 10.28 -16.90
C ILE A 83 9.65 11.10 -16.37
N ARG A 84 10.90 10.66 -16.62
CA ARG A 84 12.12 11.43 -16.32
C ARG A 84 12.61 12.28 -17.50
N ALA A 85 11.91 12.28 -18.63
CA ALA A 85 12.39 12.95 -19.83
C ALA A 85 12.46 14.47 -19.61
N LYS A 86 13.66 15.05 -19.79
CA LYS A 86 13.95 16.47 -19.55
C LYS A 86 13.15 17.45 -20.42
N ALA A 87 12.46 16.96 -21.45
CA ALA A 87 11.66 17.78 -22.35
C ALA A 87 10.21 17.99 -21.86
N LEU A 88 9.79 17.29 -20.80
CA LEU A 88 8.43 17.42 -20.29
C LEU A 88 8.30 18.69 -19.43
N PRO A 89 7.24 19.50 -19.63
CA PRO A 89 6.98 20.65 -18.78
C PRO A 89 6.57 20.22 -17.35
N PRO A 90 6.74 21.09 -16.32
CA PRO A 90 6.44 20.74 -14.93
C PRO A 90 4.96 20.45 -14.61
N ASP A 91 4.05 20.77 -15.51
CA ASP A 91 2.61 20.54 -15.40
C ASP A 91 2.11 19.45 -16.36
N HIS A 92 3.02 18.71 -16.99
CA HIS A 92 2.72 17.71 -18.03
C HIS A 92 1.69 16.67 -17.61
N PHE A 93 1.66 16.33 -16.31
CA PHE A 93 0.70 15.41 -15.70
C PHE A 93 -0.18 16.07 -14.64
N ALA A 94 -0.42 17.38 -14.71
CA ALA A 94 -1.26 18.11 -13.75
C ALA A 94 -2.71 17.58 -13.66
N HIS A 95 -3.20 16.90 -14.69
CA HIS A 95 -4.51 16.24 -14.72
C HIS A 95 -4.53 14.89 -14.01
N LEU A 96 -3.38 14.26 -13.79
CA LEU A 96 -3.30 12.93 -13.19
C LEU A 96 -3.46 12.99 -11.68
N ARG A 97 -4.30 12.08 -11.17
CA ARG A 97 -4.38 11.77 -9.74
C ARG A 97 -3.86 10.36 -9.53
N TYR A 98 -2.95 10.17 -8.58
CA TYR A 98 -2.38 8.84 -8.33
C TYR A 98 -2.21 8.49 -6.84
N ALA A 99 -2.06 7.20 -6.58
CA ALA A 99 -1.54 6.65 -5.33
C ALA A 99 -0.45 5.63 -5.67
N LEU A 100 0.58 5.54 -4.84
CA LEU A 100 1.74 4.69 -5.09
C LEU A 100 2.08 3.80 -3.90
N LEU A 101 2.39 2.55 -4.21
CA LEU A 101 2.99 1.56 -3.33
C LEU A 101 4.37 1.18 -3.84
N GLY A 102 5.40 1.53 -3.08
CA GLY A 102 6.75 1.01 -3.29
C GLY A 102 6.96 -0.26 -2.49
N LEU A 103 7.50 -1.31 -3.10
CA LEU A 103 7.99 -2.50 -2.40
C LEU A 103 9.51 -2.45 -2.35
N GLY A 104 10.08 -2.84 -1.22
CA GLY A 104 11.52 -2.93 -1.01
C GLY A 104 11.84 -3.70 0.24
N ASP A 105 13.12 -3.69 0.61
CA ASP A 105 13.62 -4.31 1.83
C ASP A 105 14.55 -3.30 2.53
N SER A 106 14.26 -2.97 3.78
CA SER A 106 15.05 -2.00 4.57
C SER A 106 16.43 -2.51 4.97
N ASN A 107 16.71 -3.81 4.81
CA ASN A 107 18.07 -4.36 4.92
C ASN A 107 18.98 -3.87 3.77
N TYR A 108 18.41 -3.34 2.68
CA TYR A 108 19.16 -2.73 1.58
C TYR A 108 19.24 -1.22 1.73
N THR A 109 20.38 -0.63 1.36
CA THR A 109 20.67 0.80 1.48
C THR A 109 19.60 1.69 0.83
N ASN A 110 19.06 1.27 -0.31
CA ASN A 110 18.14 2.06 -1.13
C ASN A 110 16.70 1.56 -1.03
N PHE A 111 16.19 1.46 0.21
CA PHE A 111 14.83 1.03 0.53
C PHE A 111 13.76 1.78 -0.31
N CYS A 112 12.93 1.02 -1.03
CA CYS A 112 11.85 1.49 -1.91
C CYS A 112 12.24 2.57 -2.92
N ASN A 113 13.52 2.67 -3.31
CA ASN A 113 13.98 3.78 -4.15
C ASN A 113 13.35 3.80 -5.56
N GLY A 114 12.93 2.65 -6.10
CA GLY A 114 12.16 2.59 -7.35
C GLY A 114 10.82 3.33 -7.24
N GLY A 115 10.09 3.08 -6.15
CA GLY A 115 8.83 3.77 -5.84
C GLY A 115 9.03 5.26 -5.55
N LYS A 116 10.01 5.61 -4.72
CA LYS A 116 10.38 7.01 -4.42
C LYS A 116 10.77 7.79 -5.67
N THR A 117 11.47 7.14 -6.60
CA THR A 117 11.82 7.70 -7.89
C THR A 117 10.60 8.06 -8.71
N ILE A 118 9.65 7.13 -8.85
CA ILE A 118 8.43 7.36 -9.63
C ILE A 118 7.60 8.47 -8.97
N ASP A 119 7.43 8.41 -7.65
CA ASP A 119 6.68 9.42 -6.89
C ASP A 119 7.24 10.83 -7.12
N ARG A 120 8.56 11.00 -6.97
CA ARG A 120 9.22 12.29 -7.21
C ARG A 120 8.98 12.79 -8.64
N CYS A 121 9.20 11.95 -9.65
CA CYS A 121 9.06 12.37 -11.04
C CYS A 121 7.60 12.74 -11.39
N LEU A 122 6.62 12.01 -10.87
CA LEU A 122 5.20 12.35 -11.06
C LEU A 122 4.84 13.67 -10.38
N GLN A 123 5.31 13.91 -9.16
CA GLN A 123 5.12 15.20 -8.47
C GLN A 123 5.78 16.37 -9.23
N GLU A 124 7.01 16.17 -9.74
CA GLU A 124 7.74 17.17 -10.54
C GLU A 124 7.04 17.52 -11.86
N LEU A 125 6.21 16.61 -12.38
CA LEU A 125 5.36 16.80 -13.56
C LEU A 125 3.92 17.23 -13.20
N GLY A 126 3.66 17.59 -11.95
CA GLY A 126 2.40 18.19 -11.51
C GLY A 126 1.29 17.19 -11.15
N ALA A 127 1.55 15.88 -11.25
CA ALA A 127 0.57 14.87 -10.85
C ALA A 127 0.25 14.96 -9.35
N GLN A 128 -1.00 14.70 -9.00
CA GLN A 128 -1.51 14.91 -7.66
C GLN A 128 -1.70 13.59 -6.91
N ARG A 129 -1.10 13.47 -5.72
CA ARG A 129 -1.37 12.34 -4.84
C ARG A 129 -2.77 12.46 -4.24
N PHE A 130 -3.60 11.42 -4.38
CA PHE A 130 -4.86 11.33 -3.63
C PHE A 130 -4.73 10.47 -2.36
N TYR A 131 -3.60 9.77 -2.20
CA TYR A 131 -3.24 9.02 -0.99
C TYR A 131 -1.73 9.10 -0.77
N ALA A 132 -1.29 9.03 0.49
CA ALA A 132 0.14 9.06 0.82
C ALA A 132 0.88 7.84 0.25
N THR A 133 2.09 8.05 -0.28
CA THR A 133 2.93 6.97 -0.81
C THR A 133 3.23 5.93 0.27
N GLY A 134 2.85 4.68 0.03
CA GLY A 134 3.14 3.55 0.91
C GLY A 134 4.48 2.89 0.56
N HIS A 135 5.17 2.37 1.57
CA HIS A 135 6.43 1.62 1.42
C HIS A 135 6.32 0.29 2.16
N ALA A 136 6.23 -0.80 1.42
CA ALA A 136 6.21 -2.15 1.98
C ALA A 136 7.63 -2.70 2.13
N ASP A 137 7.90 -3.30 3.30
CA ASP A 137 9.22 -3.79 3.71
C ASP A 137 9.24 -5.31 3.85
N ASP A 138 9.92 -5.98 2.92
CA ASP A 138 10.07 -7.44 2.90
C ASP A 138 10.99 -7.94 4.03
N GLY A 139 12.00 -7.14 4.40
CA GLY A 139 12.99 -7.50 5.42
C GLY A 139 12.40 -7.62 6.83
N VAL A 140 11.30 -6.92 7.09
CA VAL A 140 10.52 -7.03 8.33
C VAL A 140 9.59 -8.26 8.28
N GLY A 141 9.01 -8.56 7.11
CA GLY A 141 8.15 -9.72 6.89
C GLY A 141 8.90 -11.05 7.07
N GLU A 142 10.13 -11.16 6.56
CA GLU A 142 10.96 -12.37 6.72
C GLU A 142 11.32 -12.65 8.18
N LYS A 143 11.73 -11.63 8.94
CA LYS A 143 12.07 -11.77 10.36
C LYS A 143 10.87 -12.26 11.18
N GLN A 144 9.68 -11.75 10.89
CA GLN A 144 8.46 -12.17 11.59
C GLN A 144 8.03 -13.60 11.28
N ARG A 145 8.25 -14.09 10.04
CA ARG A 145 8.02 -15.50 9.69
C ARG A 145 8.99 -16.42 10.42
N GLN A 146 10.25 -16.01 10.56
CA GLN A 146 11.25 -16.77 11.32
C GLN A 146 10.91 -16.80 12.82
N GLU A 147 10.41 -15.69 13.36
CA GLU A 147 10.01 -15.59 14.77
C GLU A 147 8.66 -16.27 15.09
N ASN A 148 7.77 -16.43 14.10
CA ASN A 148 6.45 -17.01 14.28
C ASN A 148 6.13 -18.08 13.20
N PRO A 149 6.83 -19.22 13.19
CA PRO A 149 6.69 -20.24 12.13
C PRO A 149 5.33 -20.94 12.12
N ASP A 150 4.64 -20.99 13.26
CA ASP A 150 3.31 -21.62 13.40
C ASP A 150 2.16 -20.66 13.08
N PHE A 151 2.44 -19.38 12.82
CA PHE A 151 1.43 -18.39 12.50
C PHE A 151 1.10 -18.47 11.00
N HIS A 152 -0.17 -18.66 10.66
CA HIS A 152 -0.63 -18.60 9.28
C HIS A 152 -0.78 -17.14 8.85
N PHE A 153 0.26 -16.65 8.18
CA PHE A 153 0.23 -15.36 7.52
C PHE A 153 -0.65 -15.44 6.26
N GLY A 154 -1.55 -14.46 6.07
CA GLY A 154 -2.38 -14.35 4.88
C GLY A 154 -1.56 -14.15 3.59
N GLU A 155 -2.19 -14.32 2.43
CA GLU A 155 -1.52 -14.39 1.13
C GLU A 155 -0.83 -13.09 0.69
N THR A 156 -1.15 -11.93 1.29
CA THR A 156 -0.51 -10.66 0.94
C THR A 156 -0.10 -9.84 2.14
N TRP A 157 1.18 -9.46 2.10
CA TRP A 157 1.80 -8.52 3.02
C TRP A 157 1.81 -7.13 2.39
N LEU A 158 0.88 -6.29 2.80
CA LEU A 158 0.88 -4.86 2.50
C LEU A 158 1.17 -4.12 3.81
N PHE A 159 2.41 -3.68 4.03
CA PHE A 159 2.65 -2.56 4.95
C PHE A 159 2.20 -1.27 4.26
N PHE A 160 0.87 -1.14 4.12
CA PHE A 160 0.22 0.14 4.01
C PHE A 160 -0.24 0.53 5.40
N GLY A 161 -0.11 1.82 5.74
CA GLY A 161 -0.86 2.40 6.85
C GLY A 161 -2.31 1.90 6.80
N CYS A 162 -2.70 1.22 7.88
CA CYS A 162 -3.87 0.37 8.08
C CYS A 162 -5.07 0.75 7.19
N ARG A 163 -5.56 -0.22 6.39
CA ARG A 163 -6.87 -0.07 5.73
C ARG A 163 -8.01 -0.46 6.66
N HIS A 164 -7.76 -1.34 7.64
CA HIS A 164 -8.74 -1.71 8.66
C HIS A 164 -8.06 -1.89 10.01
N LYS A 165 -8.40 -1.02 10.96
CA LYS A 165 -7.87 -0.99 12.33
C LYS A 165 -8.03 -2.34 13.08
N ASP A 166 -8.96 -3.17 12.64
CA ASP A 166 -9.33 -4.42 13.31
C ASP A 166 -8.75 -5.68 12.64
N LYS A 167 -7.94 -5.54 11.57
CA LYS A 167 -7.45 -6.69 10.78
C LYS A 167 -5.98 -6.59 10.34
N ASP A 168 -5.40 -5.40 10.26
CA ASP A 168 -4.06 -5.21 9.72
C ASP A 168 -3.04 -4.98 10.86
N PHE A 169 -2.28 -6.02 11.23
CA PHE A 169 -1.27 -5.93 12.29
C PHE A 169 -0.05 -5.15 11.80
N LEU A 170 0.31 -4.10 12.55
CA LEU A 170 1.52 -3.31 12.37
C LEU A 170 2.57 -3.81 13.37
N PHE A 171 3.54 -4.58 12.91
CA PHE A 171 4.72 -4.88 13.70
C PHE A 171 5.85 -3.93 13.29
N SER A 172 6.23 -3.05 14.20
CA SER A 172 7.55 -2.41 14.22
C SER A 172 8.18 -2.72 15.59
N ASP A 173 9.49 -2.95 15.56
CA ASP A 173 10.42 -3.03 16.70
C ASP A 173 9.92 -2.30 17.97
N ALA A 174 9.97 -2.99 19.10
CA ALA A 174 9.76 -2.50 20.47
C ALA A 174 10.26 -1.07 20.73
N LYS A 175 11.37 -0.68 20.10
CA LYS A 175 12.02 0.63 20.25
C LYS A 175 11.26 1.79 19.61
N ASN A 176 10.35 1.53 18.67
CA ASN A 176 9.58 2.55 17.95
C ASN A 176 8.05 2.40 18.12
N MET A 177 7.58 1.56 19.04
CA MET A 177 6.16 1.52 19.39
C MET A 177 5.72 2.88 19.97
N ALA A 178 4.59 3.40 19.49
CA ALA A 178 3.97 4.57 20.10
C ALA A 178 3.67 4.24 21.57
N LYS A 179 4.08 5.14 22.47
CA LYS A 179 3.81 5.02 23.91
C LYS A 179 2.32 5.22 24.15
N ASP A 180 1.80 4.58 25.19
CA ASP A 180 0.41 4.72 25.65
C ASP A 180 -0.64 4.23 24.63
N VAL A 181 -0.25 3.37 23.68
CA VAL A 181 -1.17 2.80 22.68
C VAL A 181 -2.26 1.96 23.34
N ASN A 182 -1.94 1.23 24.42
CA ASN A 182 -2.94 0.51 25.19
C ASN A 182 -3.97 1.44 25.84
N GLU A 183 -3.55 2.55 26.45
CA GLU A 183 -4.48 3.54 26.99
C GLU A 183 -5.30 4.21 25.89
N ALA A 184 -4.68 4.61 24.79
CA ALA A 184 -5.39 5.19 23.65
C ALA A 184 -6.42 4.22 23.05
N LEU A 185 -6.11 2.93 23.01
CA LEU A 185 -7.04 1.91 22.53
C LEU A 185 -8.21 1.73 23.49
N ILE A 186 -7.96 1.68 24.80
CA ILE A 186 -9.01 1.64 25.83
C ILE A 186 -9.93 2.86 25.70
N ASP A 187 -9.37 4.06 25.53
CA ASP A 187 -10.15 5.30 25.37
C ASP A 187 -11.00 5.31 24.10
N ILE A 188 -10.48 4.78 23.00
CA ILE A 188 -11.23 4.68 21.75
C ILE A 188 -12.34 3.64 21.88
N VAL A 189 -12.06 2.47 22.43
CA VAL A 189 -13.07 1.41 22.65
C VAL A 189 -14.18 1.91 23.58
N GLY A 190 -13.83 2.60 24.66
CA GLY A 190 -14.80 3.22 25.57
C GLY A 190 -15.69 4.25 24.88
N LYS A 191 -15.12 5.10 24.03
CA LYS A 191 -15.87 6.11 23.26
C LYS A 191 -16.78 5.51 22.19
N GLU A 192 -16.27 4.59 21.39
CA GLU A 192 -17.01 4.00 20.26
C GLU A 192 -18.13 3.06 20.72
N LEU A 193 -17.88 2.26 21.77
CA LEU A 193 -18.87 1.35 22.31
C LEU A 193 -19.76 1.98 23.39
N GLN A 194 -19.48 3.23 23.78
CA GLN A 194 -20.17 3.94 24.86
C GLN A 194 -20.18 3.17 26.19
N ILE A 195 -19.05 2.56 26.53
CA ILE A 195 -18.86 1.74 27.74
C ILE A 195 -17.83 2.40 28.68
N ASP A 196 -17.85 2.01 29.96
CA ASP A 196 -16.91 2.56 30.93
C ASP A 196 -15.47 2.04 30.72
N LYS A 197 -14.49 2.67 31.38
CA LYS A 197 -13.07 2.32 31.21
C LYS A 197 -12.78 0.87 31.61
N LEU A 198 -13.47 0.32 32.61
CA LEU A 198 -13.25 -1.05 33.08
C LEU A 198 -13.79 -2.06 32.07
N GLU A 199 -14.97 -1.81 31.50
CA GLU A 199 -15.52 -2.62 30.42
C GLU A 199 -14.66 -2.54 29.15
N ALA A 200 -14.19 -1.35 28.77
CA ALA A 200 -13.26 -1.17 27.66
C ALA A 200 -11.94 -1.93 27.87
N MET A 201 -11.40 -1.94 29.09
CA MET A 201 -10.23 -2.74 29.45
C MET A 201 -10.48 -4.24 29.28
N ASN A 202 -11.65 -4.75 29.66
CA ASN A 202 -12.01 -6.15 29.48
C ASN A 202 -12.16 -6.53 27.99
N VAL A 203 -12.71 -5.63 27.18
CA VAL A 203 -12.78 -5.81 25.72
C VAL A 203 -11.38 -5.88 25.12
N VAL A 204 -10.51 -4.92 25.45
CA VAL A 204 -9.12 -4.89 25.00
C VAL A 204 -8.35 -6.13 25.50
N ALA A 205 -8.62 -6.60 26.72
CA ALA A 205 -8.07 -7.85 27.23
C ALA A 205 -8.52 -9.07 26.40
N GLY A 206 -9.80 -9.16 26.06
CA GLY A 206 -10.33 -10.20 25.18
C GLY A 206 -9.73 -10.15 23.77
N LEU A 207 -9.36 -8.96 23.27
CA LEU A 207 -8.60 -8.82 22.02
C LEU A 207 -7.18 -9.39 22.16
N ARG A 208 -6.52 -9.27 23.32
CA ARG A 208 -5.22 -9.91 23.59
C ARG A 208 -5.33 -11.43 23.63
N ASP A 209 -6.33 -11.96 24.33
CA ASP A 209 -6.54 -13.41 24.46
C ASP A 209 -6.81 -14.08 23.11
N LYS A 210 -7.52 -13.38 22.22
CA LYS A 210 -7.78 -13.80 20.84
C LYS A 210 -6.62 -13.53 19.89
N LYS A 211 -5.51 -12.97 20.37
CA LYS A 211 -4.35 -12.52 19.58
C LYS A 211 -4.71 -11.47 18.51
N CYS A 212 -5.80 -10.74 18.72
CA CYS A 212 -6.25 -9.61 17.90
C CYS A 212 -5.58 -8.28 18.28
N TYR A 213 -4.90 -8.22 19.43
CA TYR A 213 -4.17 -7.06 19.90
C TYR A 213 -2.93 -7.52 20.69
N LEU A 214 -1.78 -6.91 20.43
CA LEU A 214 -0.56 -7.08 21.22
C LEU A 214 -0.34 -5.81 22.03
N GLN A 215 -0.28 -5.97 23.35
CA GLN A 215 0.04 -4.87 24.24
C GLN A 215 1.45 -4.38 23.97
N ASP A 216 1.65 -3.07 24.04
CA ASP A 216 2.96 -2.46 23.96
C ASP A 216 3.87 -2.92 25.11
N ILE A 217 5.17 -2.98 24.81
CA ILE A 217 6.19 -3.52 25.73
C ILE A 217 6.60 -2.49 26.79
N TRP A 218 5.97 -1.32 26.79
CA TRP A 218 6.17 -0.25 27.76
C TRP A 218 5.12 -0.37 28.87
N GLY A 219 5.12 -1.54 29.53
CA GLY A 219 4.38 -1.80 30.77
C GLY A 219 5.29 -1.66 31.98
#